data_AF-A0A6A4BSF5-F1
#
_entry.id   AF-A0A6A4BSF5-F1
#
_cell.length_a   1.000
_cell.length_b   1.000
_cell.length_c   1.000
_cell.angle_alpha   90.00
_cell.angle_beta   90.00
_cell.angle_gamma   90.00
#
_symmetry.space_group_name_H-M   'P 1'
#
loop_
_entity.id
_entity.type
_entity.pdbx_description
1 polymer ?
#
loop_
_entity_poly.entity_id
_entity_poly.type
_entity_poly.pdbx_seq_one_letter_code
_entity_poly.pdbx_strand_id
1 'polypeptide(L)'
;DERIMPWQSSIFGRYSEVDTIEEIETKYMNLTIVNMNDTLEYTSDTFGLKTLDERGGLFIHEIANISHSCWRADQKDGCKWAPLYNDHLYPVLH
;
A
#
# COMPACT_ATOMS: atom_id res chain seq x y z
N ASP A 1 0.04 -8.80 3.58
CA ASP A 1 -0.59 -8.06 4.68
C ASP A 1 -2.05 -8.46 4.78
N GLU A 2 -2.45 -8.93 5.94
CA GLU A 2 -3.80 -9.42 6.25
C GLU A 2 -4.66 -8.42 7.04
N ARG A 3 -4.14 -7.21 7.33
CA ARG A 3 -4.83 -6.19 8.12
C ARG A 3 -5.17 -4.92 7.34
N ILE A 4 -4.26 -4.47 6.48
CA ILE A 4 -4.50 -3.30 5.63
C ILE A 4 -5.34 -3.77 4.44
N MET A 5 -6.52 -3.18 4.27
CA MET A 5 -7.50 -3.56 3.25
C MET A 5 -7.96 -2.30 2.48
N PRO A 6 -7.61 -2.16 1.19
CA PRO A 6 -6.74 -3.05 0.42
C PRO A 6 -5.27 -2.84 0.85
N TRP A 7 -4.41 -3.86 0.75
CA TRP A 7 -3.01 -3.72 1.17
C TRP A 7 -2.28 -2.61 0.39
N GLN A 8 -2.74 -2.33 -0.84
CA GLN A 8 -2.29 -1.23 -1.70
C GLN A 8 -2.47 0.15 -1.07
N SER A 9 -3.32 0.29 -0.05
CA SER A 9 -3.42 1.52 0.76
C SER A 9 -2.06 1.94 1.35
N SER A 10 -1.17 0.98 1.63
CA SER A 10 0.20 1.23 2.10
C SER A 10 1.08 1.94 1.06
N ILE A 11 0.69 1.89 -0.21
CA ILE A 11 1.42 2.44 -1.38
C ILE A 11 0.52 3.37 -2.20
N PHE A 12 -0.40 4.08 -1.53
CA PHE A 12 -1.31 5.07 -2.11
C PHE A 12 -2.31 4.54 -3.15
N GLY A 13 -2.47 3.22 -3.29
CA GLY A 13 -3.61 2.64 -3.97
C GLY A 13 -4.86 2.61 -3.08
N ARG A 14 -6.03 2.39 -3.67
CA ARG A 14 -7.29 2.35 -2.93
C ARG A 14 -8.36 1.52 -3.65
N TYR A 15 -9.50 1.32 -3.00
CA TYR A 15 -10.68 0.84 -3.70
C TYR A 15 -11.21 1.92 -4.66
N SER A 16 -11.86 1.47 -5.74
CA SER A 16 -12.63 2.33 -6.65
C SER A 16 -13.70 3.12 -5.89
N GLU A 17 -14.00 4.33 -6.36
CA GLU A 17 -15.06 5.16 -5.79
C GLU A 17 -16.45 4.55 -6.00
N VAL A 18 -17.39 5.00 -5.18
CA VAL A 18 -18.83 4.82 -5.37
C VAL A 18 -19.53 6.17 -5.30
N ASP A 19 -20.68 6.29 -5.94
CA ASP A 19 -21.36 7.59 -6.07
C ASP A 19 -22.14 7.98 -4.80
N THR A 20 -22.48 7.00 -3.95
CA THR A 20 -23.30 7.23 -2.75
C THR A 20 -22.84 6.37 -1.56
N ILE A 21 -23.23 6.77 -0.35
CA ILE A 21 -22.91 6.03 0.89
C ILE A 21 -23.55 4.63 0.89
N GLU A 22 -24.78 4.50 0.38
CA GLU A 22 -25.50 3.20 0.32
C GLU A 22 -24.77 2.18 -0.57
N GLU A 23 -24.08 2.67 -1.61
CA GLU A 23 -23.27 1.83 -2.47
C GLU A 23 -22.03 1.26 -1.77
N ILE A 24 -21.52 1.91 -0.72
CA ILE A 24 -20.41 1.37 0.09
C ILE A 24 -20.81 0.03 0.71
N GLU A 25 -22.03 -0.06 1.24
CA GLU A 25 -22.51 -1.25 1.93
C GLU A 25 -22.92 -2.37 0.96
N THR A 26 -23.44 -2.00 -0.22
CA THR A 26 -24.03 -2.95 -1.17
C THR A 26 -23.08 -3.40 -2.27
N LYS A 27 -22.10 -2.58 -2.64
CA LYS A 27 -21.16 -2.85 -3.74
C LYS A 27 -19.75 -3.20 -3.29
N TYR A 28 -19.51 -3.43 -1.99
CA TYR A 28 -18.17 -3.75 -1.48
C TYR A 28 -17.45 -4.85 -2.28
N MET A 29 -18.16 -5.94 -2.63
CA MET A 29 -17.60 -7.06 -3.40
C MET A 29 -17.28 -6.72 -4.87
N ASN A 30 -17.79 -5.61 -5.39
CA ASN A 30 -17.56 -5.14 -6.76
C ASN A 30 -16.46 -4.06 -6.83
N LEU A 31 -15.96 -3.60 -5.68
CA LEU A 31 -14.88 -2.62 -5.65
C LEU A 31 -13.62 -3.23 -6.25
N THR A 32 -13.00 -2.47 -7.14
CA THR A 32 -11.72 -2.85 -7.76
C THR A 32 -10.59 -2.06 -7.14
N ILE A 33 -9.35 -2.52 -7.32
CA ILE A 33 -8.18 -1.77 -6.87
C ILE A 33 -7.82 -0.74 -7.92
N VAL A 34 -7.68 0.51 -7.49
CA VAL A 34 -7.12 1.61 -8.25
C VAL A 34 -5.68 1.83 -7.77
N ASN A 35 -4.73 1.79 -8.71
CA ASN A 35 -3.33 2.04 -8.41
C ASN A 35 -3.08 3.53 -8.15
N MET A 36 -2.03 3.85 -7.40
CA MET A 36 -1.66 5.22 -7.01
C MET A 36 -1.77 6.22 -8.18
N ASN A 37 -1.16 5.88 -9.32
CA ASN A 37 -1.07 6.71 -10.51
C ASN A 37 -2.42 7.03 -11.17
N ASP A 38 -3.45 6.22 -10.93
CA ASP A 38 -4.80 6.41 -11.46
C ASP A 38 -5.74 7.10 -10.45
N THR A 39 -5.26 7.38 -9.23
CA THR A 39 -6.06 8.08 -8.20
C THR A 39 -6.21 9.58 -8.48
N LEU A 40 -7.24 10.20 -7.90
CA LEU A 40 -7.42 11.65 -7.96
C LEU A 40 -6.25 12.38 -7.28
N GLU A 41 -5.79 11.83 -6.16
CA GLU A 41 -4.68 12.32 -5.36
C GLU A 41 -3.39 12.49 -6.17
N TYR A 42 -3.07 11.51 -7.00
CA TYR A 42 -1.92 11.55 -7.90
C TYR A 42 -2.19 12.41 -9.14
N THR A 43 -3.29 12.15 -9.85
CA THR A 43 -3.57 12.83 -11.13
C THR A 43 -3.76 14.35 -10.99
N SER A 44 -4.33 14.79 -9.87
CA SER A 44 -4.50 16.21 -9.53
C SER A 44 -3.41 16.76 -8.62
N ASP A 45 -2.42 15.95 -8.26
CA ASP A 45 -1.28 16.29 -7.41
C ASP A 45 -1.68 17.00 -6.10
N THR A 46 -2.77 16.54 -5.46
CA THR A 46 -3.49 17.32 -4.43
C THR A 46 -2.65 17.64 -3.20
N PHE A 47 -1.64 16.81 -2.93
CA PHE A 47 -0.66 17.01 -1.87
C PHE A 47 0.79 16.80 -2.35
N GLY A 48 1.03 16.97 -3.65
CA GLY A 48 2.38 16.87 -4.22
C GLY A 48 2.88 15.44 -4.45
N LEU A 49 2.02 14.43 -4.45
CA LEU A 49 2.40 13.02 -4.63
C LEU A 49 3.00 12.75 -6.01
N LYS A 50 2.39 13.28 -7.06
CA LYS A 50 2.91 13.16 -8.43
C LYS A 50 4.20 13.96 -8.57
N THR A 51 4.25 15.18 -8.03
CA THR A 51 5.49 15.97 -7.99
C THR A 51 6.62 15.22 -7.25
N LEU A 52 6.30 14.53 -6.15
CA LEU A 52 7.26 13.72 -5.38
C LEU A 52 7.75 12.51 -6.18
N ASP A 53 6.86 11.83 -6.89
CA ASP A 53 7.17 10.67 -7.73
C ASP A 53 8.03 11.06 -8.95
N GLU A 54 7.60 12.05 -9.73
CA GLU A 54 8.29 12.50 -10.95
C GLU A 54 9.70 13.03 -10.68
N ARG A 55 9.95 13.61 -9.50
CA ARG A 55 11.29 14.06 -9.08
C ARG A 55 12.16 12.94 -8.49
N GLY A 56 11.67 11.70 -8.45
CA GLY A 56 12.36 10.55 -7.87
C GLY A 56 12.43 10.57 -6.34
N GLY A 57 11.56 11.34 -5.68
CA GLY A 57 11.50 11.43 -4.22
C GLY A 57 10.58 10.40 -3.57
N LEU A 58 9.86 9.60 -4.37
CA LEU A 58 9.04 8.49 -3.91
C LEU A 58 9.75 7.17 -4.25
N PHE A 59 9.88 6.31 -3.26
CA PHE A 59 10.41 4.95 -3.43
C PHE A 59 9.38 3.95 -2.89
N ILE A 60 8.89 3.06 -3.75
CA ILE A 60 7.93 2.00 -3.42
C ILE A 60 8.64 0.66 -3.53
N HIS A 61 8.57 -0.14 -2.47
CA HIS A 61 9.11 -1.49 -2.43
C HIS A 61 8.06 -2.45 -1.85
N GLU A 62 7.72 -3.48 -2.61
CA GLU A 62 6.68 -4.44 -2.28
C GLU A 62 7.26 -5.82 -2.06
N ILE A 63 6.77 -6.51 -1.02
CA ILE A 63 7.16 -7.89 -0.71
C ILE A 63 5.89 -8.70 -0.48
N ALA A 64 5.73 -9.77 -1.27
CA ALA A 64 4.61 -10.69 -1.13
C ALA A 64 4.76 -11.56 0.13
N ASN A 65 3.63 -12.09 0.62
CA ASN A 65 3.58 -13.08 1.70
C ASN A 65 4.14 -12.63 3.06
N ILE A 66 4.21 -11.33 3.32
CA ILE A 66 4.57 -10.78 4.63
C ILE A 66 3.30 -10.39 5.39
N SER A 67 3.18 -10.88 6.62
CA SER A 67 2.08 -10.50 7.51
C SER A 67 2.26 -9.09 8.06
N HIS A 68 1.16 -8.39 8.35
CA HIS A 68 1.18 -6.99 8.80
C HIS A 68 2.10 -6.80 10.01
N SER A 69 2.01 -7.73 10.96
CA SER A 69 2.74 -7.64 12.22
C SER A 69 4.23 -7.94 12.06
N CYS A 70 4.65 -8.64 11.00
CA CYS A 70 6.05 -9.00 10.80
C CYS A 70 6.94 -7.80 10.41
N TRP A 71 6.35 -6.74 9.84
CA TRP A 71 7.06 -5.49 9.55
C TRP A 71 7.62 -4.78 10.79
N ARG A 72 7.10 -5.09 11.99
CA ARG A 72 7.46 -4.41 13.25
C ARG A 72 8.10 -5.30 14.31
N ALA A 73 7.89 -6.61 14.26
CA ALA A 73 8.38 -7.54 15.28
C ALA A 73 8.33 -8.99 14.81
N ASP A 74 9.10 -9.84 15.49
CA ASP A 74 8.96 -11.30 15.40
C ASP A 74 7.53 -11.75 15.71
N GLN A 75 7.05 -12.72 14.94
CA GLN A 75 5.71 -13.27 15.05
C GLN A 75 5.74 -14.73 15.52
N LYS A 76 4.63 -15.15 16.15
CA LYS A 76 4.46 -16.53 16.65
C LYS A 76 4.29 -17.56 15.53
N ASP A 77 3.91 -17.10 14.33
CA ASP A 77 3.74 -17.91 13.12
C ASP A 77 5.07 -18.29 12.45
N GLY A 78 6.20 -17.84 13.02
CA GLY A 78 7.54 -18.11 12.51
C GLY A 78 8.18 -16.95 11.75
N CYS A 79 7.44 -15.88 11.45
CA CYS A 79 8.02 -14.71 10.80
C CYS A 79 9.02 -14.00 11.71
N LYS A 80 10.20 -13.67 11.18
CA LYS A 80 11.29 -13.00 11.89
C LYS A 80 11.58 -11.65 11.26
N TRP A 81 11.54 -10.59 12.08
CA TRP A 81 11.69 -9.22 11.60
C TRP A 81 13.10 -8.95 11.09
N ALA A 82 14.14 -9.42 11.80
CA ALA A 82 15.52 -9.10 11.42
C ALA A 82 15.93 -9.67 10.04
N PRO A 83 15.64 -10.94 9.68
CA PRO A 83 15.85 -11.43 8.33
C PRO A 83 15.04 -10.65 7.29
N LEU A 84 13.75 -10.39 7.53
CA LEU A 84 12.92 -9.59 6.63
C LEU A 84 13.54 -8.21 6.35
N TYR A 85 14.00 -7.52 7.39
CA TYR A 85 14.66 -6.22 7.25
C TYR A 85 15.98 -6.32 6.48
N ASN A 86 16.87 -7.23 6.88
CA ASN A 86 18.21 -7.34 6.29
C ASN A 86 18.18 -7.81 4.83
N ASP A 87 17.27 -8.72 4.49
CA ASP A 87 17.25 -9.35 3.16
C ASP A 87 16.48 -8.51 2.14
N HIS A 88 15.54 -7.66 2.58
CA HIS A 88 14.66 -6.93 1.67
C HIS A 88 14.60 -5.41 1.85
N LEU A 89 14.72 -4.90 3.08
CA LEU A 89 14.65 -3.45 3.32
C LEU A 89 16.03 -2.80 3.29
N TYR A 90 17.01 -3.35 4.00
CA TYR A 90 18.35 -2.81 4.05
C TYR A 90 19.02 -2.63 2.68
N PRO A 91 18.90 -3.59 1.72
CA PRO A 91 19.54 -3.47 0.41
C PRO A 91 18.99 -2.32 -0.45
N VAL A 92 17.80 -1.81 -0.15
CA VAL A 92 17.13 -0.76 -0.93
C VAL A 92 17.18 0.62 -0.26
N LEU A 93 17.88 0.76 0.88
CA LEU A 93 18.09 2.05 1.56
C LEU A 93 19.31 2.83 1.02
N HIS A 94 19.97 2.36 -0.04
CA HIS A 94 21.24 2.88 -0.56
C HIS A 94 21.11 3.53 -1.93
#